data_AF-A0A935QZV6-F1
#
_entry.id   AF-A0A935QZV6-F1
#
_cell.length_a   1.000
_cell.length_b   1.000
_cell.length_c   1.000
_cell.angle_alpha   90.00
_cell.angle_beta   90.00
_cell.angle_gamma   90.00
#
_symmetry.space_group_name_H-M   'P 1'
#
loop_
_entity.id
_entity.type
_entity.pdbx_description
1 polymer ?
#
loop_
_entity_poly.entity_id
_entity_poly.type
_entity_poly.pdbx_seq_one_letter_code
_entity_poly.pdbx_strand_id
1 'polypeptide(L)'
;MGLSLGNLALLGLTTILFFVWSYQAHENARLLAPGATLSNGPGVMIWSYFIPFVNLFLPYSAMKEVFSASDAAARAGEDEDDRPDSSGATLWLVGWIVYVVTNIIVSATNQLEALSSSGEMTALAVQAPFVVGNGALSFAWCIYLSRLQDRAIARRALPAS
;
A
#
# COMPACT_ATOMS: atom_id res chain seq x y z
N MET A 1 24.16 16.28 -6.10
CA MET A 1 23.89 15.74 -7.47
C MET A 1 22.38 15.65 -7.67
N GLY A 2 21.81 16.29 -8.70
CA GLY A 2 20.35 16.26 -8.95
C GLY A 2 19.86 14.86 -9.37
N LEU A 3 18.60 14.54 -9.02
CA LEU A 3 17.91 13.35 -9.54
C LEU A 3 18.00 13.34 -11.07
N SER A 4 18.58 12.28 -11.64
CA SER A 4 18.68 12.13 -13.09
C SER A 4 17.29 12.08 -13.71
N LEU A 5 17.16 12.52 -14.97
CA LEU A 5 15.89 12.47 -15.71
C LEU A 5 15.30 11.04 -15.74
N GLY A 6 16.17 10.03 -15.80
CA GLY A 6 15.78 8.61 -15.74
C GLY A 6 15.15 8.23 -14.40
N ASN A 7 15.69 8.71 -13.28
CA ASN A 7 15.11 8.45 -11.96
C ASN A 7 13.74 9.11 -11.80
N LEU A 8 13.57 10.34 -12.29
CA LEU A 8 12.28 11.02 -12.27
C LEU A 8 11.23 10.31 -13.13
N ALA A 9 11.61 9.84 -14.31
CA ALA A 9 10.73 9.07 -15.19
C ALA A 9 10.30 7.74 -14.54
N LEU A 10 11.25 7.02 -13.92
CA LEU A 10 10.97 5.76 -13.24
C LEU A 10 10.03 5.94 -12.04
N LEU A 11 10.26 6.98 -11.22
CA LEU A 11 9.40 7.33 -10.09
C LEU A 11 7.99 7.68 -10.57
N GLY A 12 7.87 8.51 -11.61
CA GLY A 12 6.58 8.89 -12.19
C GLY A 12 5.81 7.68 -12.72
N LEU A 13 6.47 6.82 -13.49
CA LEU A 13 5.85 5.61 -14.05
C LEU A 13 5.39 4.65 -12.94
N THR A 14 6.25 4.41 -11.95
CA THR A 14 5.91 3.53 -10.80
C THR A 14 4.73 4.08 -10.02
N THR A 15 4.67 5.39 -9.81
CA THR A 15 3.56 6.07 -9.12
C THR A 15 2.24 5.91 -9.88
N ILE A 16 2.26 6.12 -11.21
CA ILE A 16 1.06 5.98 -12.05
C ILE A 16 0.56 4.53 -12.02
N LEU A 17 1.47 3.56 -12.21
CA LEU A 17 1.12 2.14 -12.17
C LEU A 17 0.55 1.73 -10.81
N PHE A 18 1.13 2.25 -9.72
CA PHE A 18 0.62 2.01 -8.38
C PHE A 18 -0.81 2.54 -8.22
N PHE A 19 -1.10 3.78 -8.63
CA PHE A 19 -2.46 4.33 -8.53
C PHE A 19 -3.47 3.60 -9.40
N VAL A 20 -3.09 3.21 -10.63
CA VAL A 20 -3.96 2.42 -11.51
C VAL A 20 -4.26 1.05 -10.90
N TRP A 21 -3.26 0.38 -10.33
CA TRP A 21 -3.47 -0.88 -9.62
C TRP A 21 -4.34 -0.70 -8.39
N SER A 22 -4.08 0.32 -7.58
CA SER A 22 -4.84 0.60 -6.36
C SER A 22 -6.31 0.90 -6.65
N TYR A 23 -6.60 1.63 -7.73
CA TYR A 23 -7.97 1.86 -8.18
C TYR A 23 -8.69 0.54 -8.51
N GLN A 24 -8.05 -0.32 -9.31
CA GLN A 24 -8.60 -1.63 -9.69
C GLN A 24 -8.79 -2.56 -8.49
N ALA A 25 -7.84 -2.59 -7.56
CA ALA A 25 -7.94 -3.39 -6.34
C ALA A 25 -9.18 -3.00 -5.51
N HIS A 26 -9.51 -1.71 -5.43
CA HIS A 26 -10.73 -1.24 -4.77
C HIS A 26 -12.01 -1.59 -5.52
N GLU A 27 -12.02 -1.50 -6.85
CA GLU A 27 -13.17 -1.93 -7.64
C GLU A 27 -13.43 -3.44 -7.50
N ASN A 28 -12.38 -4.26 -7.59
CA ASN A 28 -12.47 -5.69 -7.37
C ASN A 28 -13.02 -6.02 -5.99
N ALA A 29 -12.57 -5.33 -4.94
CA ALA A 29 -13.08 -5.51 -3.59
C ALA A 29 -14.58 -5.17 -3.47
N ARG A 30 -15.06 -4.10 -4.13
CA ARG A 30 -16.51 -3.78 -4.17
C ARG A 30 -17.30 -4.87 -4.86
N LEU A 31 -16.79 -5.40 -5.96
CA LEU A 31 -17.45 -6.49 -6.68
C LEU A 31 -17.51 -7.74 -5.80
N LEU A 32 -16.42 -8.05 -5.07
CA LEU A 32 -16.33 -9.22 -4.18
C LEU A 32 -17.20 -9.11 -2.92
N ALA A 33 -17.54 -7.90 -2.48
CA ALA A 33 -18.41 -7.67 -1.32
C ALA A 33 -19.62 -6.76 -1.67
N PRO A 34 -20.60 -7.24 -2.47
CA PRO A 34 -21.73 -6.42 -2.94
C PRO A 34 -22.61 -5.83 -1.83
N GLY A 35 -22.57 -6.42 -0.62
CA GLY A 35 -23.32 -5.96 0.56
C GLY A 35 -22.49 -5.21 1.59
N ALA A 36 -21.17 -5.12 1.42
CA ALA A 36 -20.33 -4.34 2.33
C ALA A 36 -20.23 -2.91 1.82
N THR A 37 -20.72 -1.95 2.60
CA THR A 37 -20.44 -0.53 2.37
C THR A 37 -18.95 -0.26 2.60
N LEU A 38 -18.15 -0.35 1.53
CA LEU A 38 -16.79 0.17 1.50
C LEU A 38 -16.86 1.70 1.64
N SER A 39 -16.59 2.18 2.84
CA SER A 39 -16.68 3.60 3.22
C SER A 39 -15.74 4.47 2.38
N ASN A 40 -14.63 3.90 1.91
CA ASN A 40 -13.65 4.60 1.10
C ASN A 40 -13.87 4.32 -0.39
N GLY A 41 -14.26 5.33 -1.16
CA GLY A 41 -14.38 5.30 -2.63
C GLY A 41 -13.01 5.15 -3.34
N PRO A 42 -12.94 4.62 -4.58
CA PRO A 42 -11.65 4.44 -5.28
C PRO A 42 -10.96 5.78 -5.54
N GLY A 43 -11.74 6.82 -5.87
CA GLY A 43 -11.24 8.19 -6.04
C GLY A 43 -10.76 8.83 -4.74
N VAL A 44 -11.43 8.56 -3.62
CA VAL A 44 -11.06 9.10 -2.30
C VAL A 44 -9.68 8.61 -1.88
N MET A 45 -9.33 7.36 -2.22
CA MET A 45 -8.00 6.83 -1.94
C MET A 45 -6.91 7.55 -2.75
N ILE A 46 -7.12 7.83 -4.04
CA ILE A 46 -6.11 8.53 -4.85
C ILE A 46 -5.88 9.95 -4.30
N TRP A 47 -6.95 10.68 -4.00
CA TRP A 47 -6.85 12.03 -3.46
C TRP A 47 -6.23 12.10 -2.07
N SER A 48 -6.33 11.02 -1.28
CA SER A 48 -5.74 10.95 0.05
C SER A 48 -4.22 11.12 0.07
N TYR A 49 -3.53 10.64 -0.96
CA TYR A 49 -2.07 10.73 -1.06
C TYR A 49 -1.56 12.16 -1.27
N PHE A 50 -2.41 13.06 -1.75
CA PHE A 50 -2.05 14.47 -2.00
C PHE A 50 -2.19 15.36 -0.77
N ILE A 51 -2.95 14.94 0.25
CA ILE A 51 -3.20 15.73 1.45
C ILE A 51 -2.38 15.12 2.60
N PRO A 52 -1.33 15.78 3.12
CA PRO A 52 -0.37 15.18 4.05
C PRO A 52 -0.99 14.53 5.29
N PHE A 53 -1.98 15.19 5.90
CA PHE A 53 -2.67 14.65 7.08
C PHE A 53 -3.59 13.48 6.76
N VAL A 54 -4.22 13.51 5.59
CA VAL A 54 -5.14 12.44 5.15
C VAL A 54 -4.35 11.22 4.68
N ASN A 55 -3.18 11.45 4.06
CA ASN A 55 -2.25 10.41 3.64
C ASN A 55 -1.86 9.49 4.80
N LEU A 56 -1.84 9.97 6.05
CA LEU A 56 -1.51 9.14 7.21
C LEU A 56 -2.56 8.08 7.57
N PHE A 57 -3.86 8.41 7.41
CA PHE A 57 -4.95 7.61 7.96
C PHE A 57 -5.82 6.94 6.88
N LEU A 58 -6.08 7.66 5.79
CA LEU A 58 -7.06 7.24 4.80
C LEU A 58 -6.57 6.12 3.88
N PRO A 59 -5.30 6.10 3.40
CA PRO A 59 -4.74 4.96 2.70
C PRO A 59 -4.77 3.67 3.53
N TYR A 60 -4.50 3.77 4.83
CA TYR A 60 -4.57 2.62 5.73
C TYR A 60 -6.00 2.09 5.85
N SER A 61 -6.97 2.97 6.12
CA SER A 61 -8.38 2.58 6.24
C SER A 61 -8.89 1.95 4.93
N ALA A 62 -8.59 2.58 3.80
CA ALA A 62 -9.00 2.13 2.48
C ALA A 62 -8.43 0.73 2.15
N MET A 63 -7.13 0.54 2.38
CA MET A 63 -6.47 -0.74 2.12
C MET A 63 -6.94 -1.84 3.09
N LYS A 64 -7.22 -1.51 4.34
CA LYS A 64 -7.79 -2.45 5.32
C LYS A 64 -9.17 -2.95 4.88
N GLU A 65 -10.02 -2.06 4.37
CA GLU A 65 -11.33 -2.45 3.82
C GLU A 65 -11.17 -3.37 2.61
N VAL A 66 -10.26 -3.06 1.68
CA VAL A 66 -9.98 -3.91 0.51
C VAL A 66 -9.48 -5.29 0.92
N PHE A 67 -8.53 -5.35 1.84
CA PHE A 67 -8.00 -6.62 2.33
C PHE A 67 -9.10 -7.43 3.02
N SER A 68 -9.87 -6.82 3.91
CA SER A 68 -10.95 -7.50 4.63
C SER A 68 -12.02 -8.04 3.69
N ALA A 69 -12.44 -7.26 2.69
CA ALA A 69 -13.39 -7.71 1.68
C ALA A 69 -12.84 -8.86 0.82
N SER A 70 -11.56 -8.76 0.42
CA SER A 70 -10.91 -9.77 -0.41
C SER A 70 -10.66 -11.08 0.36
N ASP A 71 -10.24 -11.01 1.62
CA ASP A 71 -10.02 -12.17 2.48
C ASP A 71 -11.34 -12.87 2.83
N ALA A 72 -12.37 -12.10 3.21
CA ALA A 72 -13.70 -12.65 3.49
C ALA A 72 -14.29 -13.38 2.27
N ALA A 73 -14.12 -12.81 1.07
CA ALA A 73 -14.56 -13.46 -0.16
C ALA A 73 -13.72 -14.69 -0.52
N ALA A 74 -12.40 -14.66 -0.30
CA ALA A 74 -11.52 -15.80 -0.55
C ALA A 74 -11.82 -16.99 0.37
N ARG A 75 -12.33 -16.73 1.58
CA ARG A 75 -12.61 -17.72 2.63
C ARG A 75 -14.11 -17.97 2.86
N ALA A 76 -14.96 -17.52 1.94
CA ALA A 76 -16.39 -17.79 2.02
C ALA A 76 -16.64 -19.32 2.04
N GLY A 77 -17.26 -19.82 3.12
CA GLY A 77 -17.55 -21.25 3.33
C GLY A 77 -16.55 -22.01 4.22
N GLU A 78 -15.49 -21.36 4.71
CA GLU A 78 -14.60 -21.93 5.75
C GLU A 78 -15.16 -21.65 7.15
N ASP A 79 -14.99 -22.61 8.08
CA ASP A 79 -15.46 -22.48 9.46
C ASP A 79 -14.85 -21.25 10.13
N GLU A 80 -15.69 -20.51 10.86
CA GLU A 80 -15.31 -19.21 11.45
C GLU A 80 -14.16 -19.32 12.47
N ASP A 81 -13.99 -20.51 13.08
CA ASP A 81 -12.95 -20.83 14.06
C ASP A 81 -11.54 -20.99 13.43
N ASP A 82 -11.47 -21.29 12.12
CA ASP A 82 -10.22 -21.52 11.39
C ASP A 82 -9.70 -20.25 10.69
N ARG A 83 -10.32 -19.09 10.93
CA ARG A 83 -9.91 -17.80 10.36
C ARG A 83 -8.71 -17.25 11.15
N PRO A 84 -7.47 -17.28 10.61
CA PRO A 84 -6.36 -16.64 11.28
C PRO A 84 -6.59 -15.13 11.37
N ASP A 85 -6.39 -14.62 12.56
CA ASP A 85 -6.68 -13.25 12.97
C ASP A 85 -5.87 -12.25 12.12
N SER A 86 -6.54 -11.54 11.20
CA SER A 86 -6.16 -10.30 10.48
C SER A 86 -4.68 -10.02 10.11
N SER A 87 -3.84 -11.05 10.01
CA SER A 87 -2.37 -10.92 9.96
C SER A 87 -1.85 -10.11 8.77
N GLY A 88 -2.54 -10.16 7.63
CA GLY A 88 -2.22 -9.35 6.45
C GLY A 88 -2.43 -7.85 6.67
N ALA A 89 -3.54 -7.45 7.31
CA ALA A 89 -3.80 -6.04 7.61
C ALA A 89 -2.81 -5.46 8.62
N THR A 90 -2.38 -6.27 9.58
CA THR A 90 -1.32 -5.91 10.55
C THR A 90 0.03 -5.78 9.86
N LEU A 91 0.38 -6.68 8.93
CA LEU A 91 1.63 -6.61 8.16
C LEU A 91 1.68 -5.33 7.30
N TRP A 92 0.56 -4.97 6.66
CA TRP A 92 0.43 -3.71 5.93
C TRP A 92 0.56 -2.48 6.84
N LEU A 93 -0.09 -2.48 8.01
CA LEU A 93 0.03 -1.40 8.99
C LEU A 93 1.48 -1.17 9.41
N VAL A 94 2.20 -2.26 9.71
CA VAL A 94 3.61 -2.19 10.10
C VAL A 94 4.45 -1.59 8.97
N GLY A 95 4.27 -2.05 7.73
CA GLY A 95 4.95 -1.48 6.56
C GLY A 95 4.66 0.01 6.36
N TRP A 96 3.39 0.40 6.51
CA TRP A 96 2.95 1.79 6.41
C TRP A 96 3.56 2.69 7.49
N ILE A 97 3.57 2.25 8.75
CA ILE A 97 4.19 2.98 9.87
C ILE A 97 5.69 3.14 9.63
N VAL A 98 6.38 2.06 9.22
CA VAL A 98 7.81 2.10 8.88
C VAL A 98 8.08 3.12 7.78
N TYR A 99 7.24 3.16 6.73
CA TYR A 99 7.35 4.15 5.66
C TYR A 99 7.21 5.59 6.18
N VAL A 100 6.17 5.89 6.98
CA VAL A 100 5.94 7.23 7.53
C VAL A 100 7.09 7.67 8.42
N VAL A 101 7.49 6.82 9.37
CA VAL A 101 8.58 7.10 10.30
C VAL A 101 9.89 7.35 9.55
N THR A 102 10.16 6.54 8.52
CA THR A 102 11.33 6.73 7.66
C THR A 102 11.33 8.09 6.97
N ASN A 103 10.20 8.51 6.39
CA ASN A 103 10.12 9.81 5.72
C ASN A 103 10.35 10.98 6.70
N ILE A 104 9.84 10.86 7.93
CA ILE A 104 10.08 11.85 8.99
C ILE A 104 11.56 11.89 9.36
N ILE A 105 12.19 10.73 9.59
CA ILE A 105 13.62 10.64 9.92
C ILE A 105 14.47 11.26 8.80
N VAL A 106 14.21 10.88 7.55
CA VAL A 106 14.93 11.43 6.39
C VAL A 106 14.75 12.94 6.28
N SER A 107 13.53 13.44 6.46
CA SER A 107 13.25 14.89 6.44
C SER A 107 13.98 15.63 7.57
N ALA A 108 14.04 15.05 8.76
CA ALA A 108 14.76 15.61 9.90
C ALA A 108 16.29 15.60 9.67
N THR A 109 16.84 14.49 9.16
CA THR A 109 18.27 14.38 8.82
C THR A 109 18.66 15.40 7.76
N ASN A 110 17.86 15.58 6.70
CA ASN A 110 18.12 16.58 5.66
C ASN A 110 18.13 18.02 6.23
N GLN A 111 17.28 18.31 7.21
CA GLN A 111 17.26 19.62 7.89
C GLN A 111 18.48 19.82 8.79
N LEU A 112 18.93 18.77 9.50
CA LEU A 112 20.14 18.81 10.32
C LEU A 112 21.40 18.92 9.46
N GLU A 113 21.46 18.22 8.33
CA GLU A 113 22.56 18.30 7.36
C GLU A 113 22.65 19.69 6.75
N ALA A 114 21.53 20.35 6.45
CA ALA A 114 21.53 21.74 5.98
C ALA A 114 22.15 22.73 6.99
N LEU A 115 22.17 22.37 8.27
CA LEU A 115 22.77 23.17 9.35
C LEU A 115 24.22 22.76 9.65
N SER A 116 24.65 21.57 9.24
CA SER A 116 26.00 21.05 9.44
C SER A 116 26.84 21.22 8.18
N SER A 117 28.06 21.76 8.25
CA SER A 117 28.97 21.82 7.10
C SER A 117 29.55 20.44 6.69
N SER A 118 29.06 19.34 7.28
CA SER A 118 29.45 17.96 6.95
C SER A 118 28.61 17.42 5.79
N GLY A 119 29.30 16.86 4.79
CA GLY A 119 28.80 16.71 3.41
C GLY A 119 27.66 15.71 3.15
N GLU A 120 27.04 15.89 1.97
CA GLU A 120 25.86 15.22 1.38
C GLU A 120 25.88 13.68 1.31
N MET A 121 26.98 13.03 1.71
CA MET A 121 27.21 11.59 1.50
C MET A 121 26.46 10.70 2.51
N THR A 122 26.06 11.25 3.67
CA THR A 122 25.33 10.53 4.73
C THR A 122 23.85 10.32 4.40
N ALA A 123 23.16 11.34 3.88
CA ALA A 123 21.74 11.23 3.52
C ALA A 123 21.48 10.17 2.43
N LEU A 124 22.33 10.08 1.40
CA LEU A 124 22.17 9.09 0.33
C LEU A 124 22.34 7.64 0.82
N ALA A 125 23.33 7.41 1.70
CA ALA A 125 23.57 6.11 2.30
C ALA A 125 22.41 5.65 3.20
N VAL A 126 21.73 6.60 3.84
CA VAL A 126 20.52 6.34 4.65
C VAL A 126 19.28 6.22 3.78
N GLN A 127 19.10 6.99 2.71
CA GLN A 127 17.86 6.96 1.92
C GLN A 127 17.74 5.73 1.01
N ALA A 128 18.84 5.32 0.35
CA ALA A 128 18.76 4.31 -0.71
C ALA A 128 18.24 2.93 -0.23
N PRO A 129 18.71 2.36 0.91
CA PRO A 129 18.20 1.07 1.38
C PRO A 129 16.72 1.10 1.72
N PHE A 130 16.23 2.24 2.25
CA PHE A 130 14.86 2.39 2.68
C PHE A 130 13.89 2.58 1.53
N VAL A 131 14.27 3.32 0.49
CA VAL A 131 13.47 3.46 -0.74
C VAL A 131 13.34 2.11 -1.44
N VAL A 132 14.44 1.37 -1.56
CA VAL A 132 14.44 0.03 -2.17
C VAL A 132 13.62 -0.95 -1.34
N GLY A 133 13.79 -0.96 -0.02
CA GLY A 133 13.04 -1.84 0.89
C GLY A 133 11.53 -1.58 0.86
N ASN A 134 11.10 -0.31 0.92
CA ASN A 134 9.69 0.05 0.84
C ASN A 134 9.09 -0.26 -0.54
N GLY A 135 9.86 -0.04 -1.62
CA GLY A 135 9.45 -0.43 -2.96
C GLY A 135 9.19 -1.93 -3.06
N ALA A 136 10.10 -2.76 -2.52
CA ALA A 136 9.96 -4.21 -2.50
C ALA A 136 8.75 -4.66 -1.66
N LEU A 137 8.54 -4.08 -0.48
CA LEU A 137 7.38 -4.37 0.38
C LEU A 137 6.06 -4.00 -0.30
N SER A 138 5.99 -2.82 -0.92
CA SER A 138 4.80 -2.36 -1.65
C SER A 138 4.50 -3.29 -2.82
N PHE A 139 5.53 -3.69 -3.57
CA PHE A 139 5.37 -4.61 -4.68
C PHE A 139 4.93 -6.00 -4.24
N ALA A 140 5.52 -6.54 -3.16
CA ALA A 140 5.11 -7.81 -2.56
C ALA A 140 3.65 -7.76 -2.09
N TRP A 141 3.22 -6.65 -1.50
CA TRP A 141 1.84 -6.42 -1.12
C TRP A 141 0.89 -6.40 -2.32
N CYS A 142 1.26 -5.70 -3.40
CA CYS A 142 0.48 -5.69 -4.63
C CYS A 142 0.26 -7.10 -5.19
N ILE A 143 1.32 -7.92 -5.20
CA ILE A 143 1.24 -9.33 -5.64
C ILE A 143 0.35 -10.14 -4.70
N TYR A 144 0.54 -9.99 -3.39
CA TYR A 144 -0.22 -10.71 -2.39
C TYR A 144 -1.72 -10.44 -2.50
N LEU A 145 -2.12 -9.17 -2.54
CA LEU A 145 -3.52 -8.78 -2.70
C LEU A 145 -4.11 -9.22 -4.04
N SER A 146 -3.39 -9.06 -5.14
CA SER A 146 -3.87 -9.50 -6.46
C SER A 146 -4.15 -11.00 -6.46
N ARG A 147 -3.23 -11.81 -5.91
CA ARG A 147 -3.42 -13.26 -5.77
C ARG A 147 -4.58 -13.64 -4.86
N LEU A 148 -4.81 -12.87 -3.79
CA LEU A 148 -5.94 -13.08 -2.90
C LEU A 148 -7.27 -12.80 -3.64
N GLN A 149 -7.33 -11.72 -4.41
CA GLN A 149 -8.50 -11.39 -5.23
C GLN A 149 -8.75 -12.42 -6.33
N ASP A 150 -7.71 -12.91 -7.01
CA ASP A 150 -7.84 -13.96 -8.02
C ASP A 150 -8.44 -15.24 -7.43
N ARG A 151 -8.02 -15.64 -6.22
CA ARG A 151 -8.60 -16.78 -5.50
C ARG A 151 -10.08 -16.56 -5.17
N ALA A 152 -10.43 -15.37 -4.70
CA ALA A 152 -11.80 -15.01 -4.38
C ALA A 152 -12.70 -15.02 -5.63
N ILE A 153 -12.22 -14.45 -6.74
CA ILE A 153 -12.92 -14.44 -8.04
C ILE A 153 -13.11 -15.88 -8.54
N ALA A 154 -12.06 -16.70 -8.51
CA ALA A 154 -12.12 -18.09 -8.96
C ALA A 154 -13.15 -18.91 -8.15
N ARG A 155 -13.21 -18.72 -6.82
CA ARG A 155 -14.22 -19.39 -5.98
C ARG A 155 -15.64 -18.95 -6.30
N ARG A 156 -15.87 -17.66 -6.52
CA ARG A 156 -17.21 -17.14 -6.85
C ARG A 156 -17.71 -17.63 -8.22
N ALA A 157 -16.79 -17.96 -9.13
CA ALA A 157 -17.12 -18.52 -10.44
C ALA A 157 -17.50 -20.01 -10.40
N LEU A 158 -17.20 -20.73 -9.31
CA LEU A 158 -17.63 -22.12 -9.14
C LEU A 158 -19.13 -22.15 -8.79
N PRO A 159 -19.94 -23.00 -9.46
CA PRO A 159 -21.33 -23.16 -9.09
C PRO A 159 -21.44 -23.77 -7.68
N ALA A 160 -22.35 -23.22 -6.86
CA ALA A 160 -22.67 -23.81 -5.57
C ALA A 160 -23.22 -25.22 -5.79
N SER A 161 -22.38 -26.24 -5.49
CA SER A 161 -22.70 -27.66 -5.59
C SER A 161 -23.50 -28.13 -4.38
#